data_AF-A0A6M3LWM0-F1
#
_entry.id   AF-A0A6M3LWM0-F1
#
_cell.length_a   1.000
_cell.length_b   1.000
_cell.length_c   1.000
_cell.angle_alpha   90.00
_cell.angle_beta   90.00
_cell.angle_gamma   90.00
#
_symmetry.space_group_name_H-M   'P 1'
#
loop_
_entity.id
_entity.type
_entity.pdbx_description
1 polymer ?
#
loop_
_entity_poly.entity_id
_entity_poly.type
_entity_poly.pdbx_seq_one_letter_code
_entity_poly.pdbx_strand_id
1 'polypeptide(L)'
;MINAYCVEGITVLKWNGNDEWGEPIPATEIVVRGQIEYKTRLVRNIKGEEVASQVMIRIPKNIDSRLKRAIYHEDRIKLENESFDRSIIAILQPKAFSKSHYEVYLS
;
A
#
# COMPACT_ATOMS: atom_id res chain seq x y z
N MET A 1 -2.75 11.78 -21.01
CA MET A 1 -3.15 10.81 -19.97
C MET A 1 -1.86 10.19 -19.45
N ILE A 2 -1.37 10.62 -18.29
CA ILE A 2 -0.10 10.13 -17.74
C ILE A 2 -0.34 8.69 -17.26
N ASN A 3 0.11 7.74 -18.07
CA ASN A 3 0.14 6.33 -17.72
C ASN A 3 1.44 6.10 -16.94
N ALA A 4 1.42 6.41 -15.64
CA ALA A 4 2.53 6.13 -14.73
C ALA A 4 2.57 4.62 -14.42
N TYR A 5 3.00 3.82 -15.40
CA TYR A 5 3.41 2.43 -15.17
C TYR A 5 4.77 2.37 -14.43
N CYS A 6 4.97 3.23 -13.44
CA CYS A 6 6.18 3.22 -12.64
C CYS A 6 6.11 2.04 -11.67
N VAL A 7 7.06 1.11 -11.84
CA VAL A 7 7.38 0.13 -10.81
C VAL A 7 8.17 0.89 -9.75
N GLU A 8 7.47 1.49 -8.79
CA GLU A 8 8.10 2.25 -7.71
C GLU A 8 8.41 1.34 -6.52
N GLY A 9 9.41 1.73 -5.72
CA GLY A 9 9.60 1.11 -4.43
C GLY A 9 8.47 1.53 -3.51
N ILE A 10 7.83 0.53 -2.93
CA ILE A 10 6.74 0.65 -1.98
C ILE A 10 7.24 0.01 -0.71
N THR A 11 7.25 0.76 0.38
CA THR A 11 7.62 0.24 1.69
C THR A 11 6.35 -0.19 2.40
N VAL A 12 6.23 -1.49 2.66
CA VAL A 12 5.18 -2.05 3.50
C VAL A 12 5.68 -2.04 4.93
N LEU A 13 4.98 -1.31 5.80
CA LEU A 13 5.17 -1.29 7.24
C LEU A 13 4.30 -2.40 7.83
N LYS A 14 4.94 -3.54 8.11
CA LYS A 14 4.27 -4.71 8.68
C LYS A 14 3.86 -4.45 10.11
N TRP A 15 2.57 -4.56 10.40
CA TRP A 15 2.05 -4.60 11.76
C TRP A 15 2.39 -5.94 12.43
N ASN A 16 3.05 -5.89 13.58
CA ASN A 16 3.54 -7.07 14.30
C ASN A 16 2.68 -7.43 15.52
N GLY A 17 1.56 -6.75 15.73
CA GLY A 17 0.72 -6.96 16.92
C GLY A 17 1.12 -6.06 18.08
N ASN A 18 0.52 -6.35 19.23
CA ASN A 18 0.88 -5.73 20.50
C ASN A 18 1.63 -6.75 21.36
N ASP A 19 2.48 -6.26 22.26
CA ASP A 19 3.14 -7.07 23.27
C ASP A 19 2.17 -7.47 24.41
N GLU A 20 2.69 -8.17 25.41
CA GLU A 20 1.92 -8.63 26.59
C GLU A 20 1.34 -7.48 27.43
N TRP A 21 1.85 -6.25 27.23
CA TRP A 21 1.42 -5.03 27.91
C TRP A 21 0.50 -4.16 27.05
N GLY A 22 0.18 -4.61 25.82
CA GLY A 22 -0.66 -3.90 24.88
C GLY A 22 0.06 -2.80 24.09
N GLU A 23 1.38 -2.71 24.18
CA GLU A 23 2.19 -1.77 23.41
C GLU A 23 2.44 -2.32 21.99
N PRO A 24 2.36 -1.48 20.95
CA PRO A 24 2.58 -1.91 19.58
C PRO A 24 4.03 -2.37 19.39
N ILE A 25 4.21 -3.60 18.91
CA ILE A 25 5.52 -4.14 18.58
C ILE A 25 6.09 -3.34 17.39
N PRO A 26 7.39 -2.99 17.39
CA PRO A 26 8.01 -2.25 16.30
C PRO A 26 7.68 -2.84 14.93
N ALA A 27 7.20 -1.99 14.02
CA ALA A 27 6.85 -2.40 12.68
C ALA A 27 8.10 -2.84 11.89
N THR A 28 7.93 -3.78 10.97
CA THR A 28 9.02 -4.20 10.07
C THR A 28 8.82 -3.57 8.71
N GLU A 29 9.84 -2.85 8.23
CA GLU A 29 9.85 -2.25 6.90
C GLU A 29 10.28 -3.27 5.85
N ILE A 30 9.46 -3.45 4.82
CA ILE A 30 9.77 -4.30 3.68
C ILE A 30 9.59 -3.50 2.40
N VAL A 31 10.70 -3.28 1.69
CA VAL A 31 10.68 -2.63 0.38
C VAL A 31 10.31 -3.63 -0.70
N VAL A 32 9.25 -3.32 -1.44
CA VAL A 32 8.68 -4.16 -2.50
C VAL A 32 8.41 -3.31 -3.73
N ARG A 33 8.59 -3.91 -4.89
CA ARG A 33 8.27 -3.28 -6.16
C ARG A 33 6.84 -3.61 -6.54
N GLY A 34 6.05 -2.60 -6.86
CA GLY A 34 4.66 -2.74 -7.26
C GLY A 34 4.27 -1.67 -8.27
N GLN A 35 3.12 -1.86 -8.89
CA GLN A 35 2.58 -0.88 -9.82
C GLN A 35 1.62 0.04 -9.08
N ILE A 36 1.82 1.35 -9.16
CA ILE A 36 0.94 2.35 -8.56
C ILE A 36 0.00 2.89 -9.63
N GLU A 37 -1.29 2.94 -9.33
CA GLU A 37 -2.33 3.50 -10.17
C GLU A 37 -3.10 4.55 -9.37
N TYR A 38 -2.86 5.82 -9.68
CA TYR A 38 -3.59 6.92 -9.08
C TYR A 38 -4.97 7.03 -9.74
N LYS A 39 -6.03 6.74 -8.99
CA LYS A 39 -7.40 7.02 -9.46
C LYS A 39 -7.67 8.50 -9.23
N THR A 40 -7.07 9.36 -10.06
CA THR A 40 -7.19 10.82 -9.97
C THR A 40 -8.64 11.26 -10.17
N ARG A 41 -9.41 11.40 -9.08
CA ARG A 41 -10.31 12.54 -8.95
C ARG A 41 -9.49 13.64 -8.29
N LEU A 42 -9.22 14.71 -9.04
CA LEU A 42 -8.64 15.94 -8.50
C LEU A 42 -9.60 16.49 -7.45
N VAL A 43 -9.40 16.12 -6.19
CA VAL A 43 -10.14 16.69 -5.06
C VAL A 43 -9.29 17.84 -4.54
N ARG A 44 -9.71 19.06 -4.86
CA ARG A 44 -9.19 20.26 -4.23
C ARG A 44 -9.93 20.45 -2.92
N ASN A 45 -9.22 20.69 -1.82
CA ASN A 45 -9.90 21.16 -0.61
C ASN A 45 -10.44 22.59 -0.82
N ILE A 46 -11.19 23.09 0.16
CA ILE A 46 -11.78 24.44 0.14
C ILE A 46 -10.69 25.55 0.06
N LYS A 47 -9.44 25.22 0.42
CA LYS A 47 -8.25 26.08 0.35
C LYS A 47 -7.45 25.94 -0.96
N GLY A 48 -7.88 25.08 -1.88
CA GLY A 48 -7.21 24.84 -3.16
C GLY A 48 -6.02 23.88 -3.12
N GLU A 49 -5.74 23.25 -1.98
CA GLU A 49 -4.65 22.27 -1.85
C GLU A 49 -5.07 20.93 -2.49
N GLU A 50 -4.11 20.26 -3.14
CA GLU A 50 -4.32 18.92 -3.70
C GLU A 50 -4.47 17.92 -2.54
N VAL A 51 -5.66 17.31 -2.44
CA VAL A 51 -5.94 16.27 -1.43
C VAL A 51 -5.68 14.91 -2.03
N ALA A 52 -5.14 14.00 -1.20
CA ALA A 52 -4.80 12.64 -1.56
C ALA A 52 -5.99 11.93 -2.26
N SER A 53 -5.82 11.66 -3.54
CA SER A 53 -6.75 10.83 -4.32
C SER A 53 -6.60 9.36 -3.90
N GLN A 54 -7.65 8.56 -4.09
CA GLN A 54 -7.56 7.12 -3.84
C GLN A 54 -6.46 6.51 -4.72
N VAL A 55 -5.49 5.85 -4.09
CA VAL A 55 -4.39 5.18 -4.79
C VAL A 55 -4.66 3.69 -4.77
N MET A 56 -4.52 3.04 -5.92
CA MET A 56 -4.56 1.59 -6.03
C MET A 56 -3.16 1.09 -6.34
N ILE A 57 -2.72 0.06 -5.62
CA ILE A 57 -1.40 -0.54 -5.78
C ILE A 57 -1.57 -2.01 -6.15
N ARG A 58 -0.85 -2.46 -7.19
CA ARG A 58 -0.71 -3.87 -7.50
C ARG A 58 0.58 -4.41 -6.93
N ILE A 59 0.49 -5.25 -5.90
CA ILE A 59 1.63 -5.87 -5.22
C ILE A 59 1.70 -7.36 -5.61
N PRO A 60 2.84 -7.88 -6.08
CA PRO A 60 2.96 -9.30 -6.39
C PRO A 60 2.77 -10.18 -5.14
N LYS A 61 2.06 -11.31 -5.27
CA LYS A 61 1.81 -12.22 -4.14
C LYS A 61 3.08 -12.87 -3.56
N ASN A 62 4.23 -12.75 -4.24
CA ASN A 62 5.50 -13.22 -3.71
C ASN A 62 5.94 -12.46 -2.44
N ILE A 63 5.34 -11.30 -2.15
CA ILE A 63 5.57 -10.55 -0.92
C ILE A 63 5.26 -11.38 0.33
N ASP A 64 4.33 -12.32 0.26
CA ASP A 64 3.94 -13.18 1.38
C ASP A 64 5.13 -13.96 1.94
N SER A 65 6.06 -14.38 1.07
CA SER A 65 7.28 -15.08 1.48
C SER A 65 8.22 -14.18 2.29
N ARG A 66 8.23 -12.87 2.01
CA ARG A 66 9.04 -11.87 2.71
C ARG A 66 8.36 -11.38 3.99
N LEU A 67 7.03 -11.22 3.96
CA LEU A 67 6.21 -10.87 5.12
C LEU A 67 6.02 -12.05 6.09
N LYS A 68 6.23 -13.29 5.62
CA LYS A 68 5.84 -14.56 6.28
C LYS A 68 4.34 -14.72 6.52
N ARG A 69 3.52 -13.84 5.93
CA ARG A 69 2.05 -13.80 5.99
C ARG A 69 1.49 -12.96 4.84
N ALA A 70 0.19 -13.06 4.59
CA ALA A 70 -0.50 -12.13 3.70
C ALA A 70 -0.58 -10.72 4.29
N ILE A 71 -0.78 -9.72 3.42
CA ILE A 71 -1.01 -8.32 3.79
C ILE A 71 -2.36 -8.20 4.53
N TYR A 72 -2.39 -7.38 5.58
CA TYR A 72 -3.59 -7.04 6.37
C TYR A 72 -3.91 -5.55 6.32
N HIS A 73 -5.09 -5.17 6.81
CA HIS A 73 -5.55 -3.77 6.77
C HIS A 73 -4.81 -2.89 7.79
N GLU A 74 -4.26 -3.49 8.84
CA GLU A 74 -3.44 -2.85 9.86
C GLU A 74 -2.03 -2.52 9.36
N ASP A 75 -1.61 -3.12 8.24
CA ASP A 75 -0.36 -2.76 7.59
C ASP A 75 -0.47 -1.36 6.98
N ARG A 76 0.64 -0.63 7.01
CA ARG A 76 0.72 0.69 6.36
C ARG A 76 1.59 0.62 5.14
N ILE A 77 1.29 1.48 4.18
CA ILE A 77 2.06 1.57 2.94
C ILE A 77 2.62 2.97 2.82
N LYS A 78 3.95 3.03 2.65
CA LYS A 78 4.66 4.24 2.32
C LYS A 78 5.12 4.18 0.87
N LEU A 79 4.76 5.19 0.10
CA LEU A 79 5.22 5.37 -1.27
C LEU A 79 6.55 6.12 -1.25
N GLU A 80 7.53 5.72 -2.07
CA GLU A 80 8.85 6.38 -2.12
C GLU A 80 8.77 7.90 -2.37
N ASN A 81 7.74 8.34 -3.09
CA ASN A 81 7.52 9.74 -3.44
C ASN A 81 6.68 10.53 -2.42
N GLU A 82 6.22 9.90 -1.33
CA GLU A 82 5.38 10.54 -0.32
C GLU A 82 6.05 10.55 1.07
N SER A 83 5.86 11.65 1.79
CA SER A 83 6.40 11.85 3.14
C SER A 83 5.50 11.29 4.24
N PHE A 84 4.29 10.82 3.91
CA PHE A 84 3.30 10.29 4.84
C PHE A 84 2.99 8.82 4.59
N ASP A 85 2.63 8.10 5.65
CA ASP A 85 2.19 6.71 5.56
C ASP A 85 0.70 6.67 5.22
N ARG A 86 0.32 5.81 4.27
CA ARG A 86 -1.06 5.58 3.90
C ARG A 86 -1.64 4.36 4.61
N SER A 87 -2.93 4.45 4.87
CA SER A 87 -3.70 3.34 5.45
C SER A 87 -4.32 2.47 4.35
N ILE A 88 -4.39 1.17 4.60
CA ILE A 88 -5.02 0.22 3.67
C ILE A 88 -6.53 0.23 3.91
N ILE A 89 -7.28 0.68 2.91
CA ILE A 89 -8.75 0.69 2.93
C ILE A 89 -9.30 -0.69 2.55
N ALA A 90 -8.73 -1.29 1.50
CA ALA A 90 -9.22 -2.55 0.96
C ALA A 90 -8.10 -3.35 0.30
N ILE A 91 -8.21 -4.67 0.41
CA ILE A 91 -7.30 -5.62 -0.23
C ILE A 91 -8.14 -6.55 -1.09
N LEU A 92 -7.96 -6.49 -2.41
CA LEU A 92 -8.57 -7.43 -3.35
C LEU A 92 -7.52 -8.42 -3.84
N GLN A 93 -7.96 -9.65 -4.06
CA GLN A 93 -7.14 -10.73 -4.59
C GLN A 93 -7.76 -11.23 -5.89
N PRO A 94 -7.51 -10.57 -7.04
CA PRO A 94 -8.03 -11.02 -8.31
C PRO A 94 -7.54 -12.45 -8.61
N LYS A 95 -8.46 -13.30 -9.08
CA LYS A 95 -8.14 -14.66 -9.51
C LYS A 95 -7.33 -14.59 -10.80
N ALA A 96 -6.01 -14.63 -10.68
CA ALA A 96 -5.10 -14.58 -11.82
C ALA A 96 -4.43 -15.94 -12.06
N PHE A 97 -4.47 -16.42 -13.31
CA PHE A 97 -3.87 -17.69 -13.70
C PHE A 97 -2.36 -17.59 -14.01
N SER A 98 -1.85 -16.40 -14.36
CA SER A 98 -0.44 -16.20 -14.77
C SER A 98 0.30 -15.10 -14.01
N LYS A 99 -0.40 -14.17 -13.36
CA LYS A 99 0.21 -13.05 -12.60
C LYS A 99 -0.55 -12.79 -11.30
N SER A 100 -0.31 -13.62 -10.29
CA SER A 100 -0.90 -13.46 -8.96
C SER A 100 -0.43 -12.17 -8.28
N HIS A 101 -1.37 -11.28 -7.97
CA HIS A 101 -1.12 -10.03 -7.27
C HIS A 101 -2.25 -9.70 -6.28
N TYR A 102 -1.95 -8.79 -5.36
CA TYR A 102 -2.89 -8.06 -4.54
C TYR A 102 -3.21 -6.73 -5.20
N GLU A 103 -4.47 -6.31 -5.17
CA GLU A 103 -4.84 -4.92 -5.41
C GLU A 103 -5.16 -4.27 -4.07
N VAL A 104 -4.33 -3.32 -3.66
CA VAL A 104 -4.45 -2.63 -2.37
C VAL A 104 -4.92 -1.21 -2.63
N TYR A 105 -6.01 -0.82 -1.99
CA TYR A 105 -6.57 0.52 -2.07
C TYR A 105 -6.17 1.32 -0.83
N LEU A 106 -5.65 2.52 -1.05
CA LEU A 106 -5.09 3.37 -0.01
C LEU A 106 -5.89 4.67 0.18
N SER A 107 -5.93 5.13 1.43
CA SER A 107 -6.34 6.48 1.83
C SER A 107 -5.11 7.31 2.11
#